data_AF-A0A154MVV6-F1
#
_entry.id   AF-A0A154MVV6-F1
#
_cell.length_a   1.000
_cell.length_b   1.000
_cell.length_c   1.000
_cell.angle_alpha   90.00
_cell.angle_beta   90.00
_cell.angle_gamma   90.00
#
_symmetry.space_group_name_H-M   'P 1'
#
loop_
_entity.id
_entity.type
_entity.pdbx_description
1 polymer ?
#
loop_
_entity_poly.entity_id
_entity_poly.type
_entity_poly.pdbx_seq_one_letter_code
_entity_poly.pdbx_strand_id
1 'polypeptide(L)'
;MELACPQCAQVDQVQSVPAAFQSGQTTYRVQGSMTAVPAGDGVVHTATAHRGVSVTGTAAALNPYPVVRGGGCFLTLALFMLIPAFVFVSFATDVLAENPAPTAGARAGQLIGAWIFPFGAFALVALFAVLFVLRLRRNARIRRGIPAALACWRQAWFCHRCGGVFFPRGELMSAATFRGEVWRAGGYAGA
;
A
#
# COMPACT_ATOMS: atom_id res chain seq x y z
N MET A 1 0.27 -34.87 -20.11
CA MET A 1 0.20 -35.03 -18.64
C MET A 1 -1.21 -34.65 -18.24
N GLU A 2 -2.01 -35.62 -17.83
CA GLU A 2 -3.32 -35.36 -17.23
C GLU A 2 -3.08 -34.88 -15.80
N LEU A 3 -3.47 -33.64 -15.51
CA LEU A 3 -3.36 -33.07 -14.17
C LEU A 3 -4.61 -33.42 -13.38
N ALA A 4 -4.61 -34.61 -12.77
CA ALA A 4 -5.64 -35.03 -11.85
C ALA A 4 -5.39 -34.46 -10.45
N CYS A 5 -6.46 -34.13 -9.72
CA CYS A 5 -6.35 -33.72 -8.32
C CYS A 5 -5.80 -34.88 -7.47
N PRO A 6 -4.77 -34.67 -6.61
CA PRO A 6 -4.16 -35.75 -5.84
C PRO A 6 -5.11 -36.38 -4.80
N GLN A 7 -6.17 -35.67 -4.39
CA GLN A 7 -7.11 -36.17 -3.39
C GLN A 7 -8.35 -36.85 -4.00
N CYS A 8 -8.90 -36.31 -5.09
CA CYS A 8 -10.14 -36.85 -5.68
C CYS A 8 -9.95 -37.54 -7.03
N ALA A 9 -8.73 -37.52 -7.59
CA ALA A 9 -8.34 -38.11 -8.87
C ALA A 9 -9.18 -37.66 -10.10
N GLN A 10 -9.97 -36.60 -9.97
CA GLN A 10 -10.79 -36.04 -11.05
C GLN A 10 -10.04 -34.91 -11.77
N VAL A 11 -10.33 -34.75 -13.06
CA VAL A 11 -9.75 -33.71 -13.94
C VAL A 11 -10.78 -32.59 -14.21
N ASP A 12 -12.07 -32.90 -14.20
CA ASP A 12 -13.16 -32.04 -14.69
C ASP A 12 -13.36 -30.73 -13.91
N GLN A 13 -12.88 -30.68 -12.67
CA GLN A 13 -13.03 -29.52 -11.77
C GLN A 13 -11.68 -28.94 -11.33
N VAL A 14 -10.64 -29.19 -12.12
CA VAL A 14 -9.30 -28.64 -11.89
C VAL A 14 -9.10 -27.45 -12.82
N GLN A 15 -8.77 -26.30 -12.24
CA GLN A 15 -8.51 -25.07 -12.97
C GLN A 15 -7.15 -24.52 -12.57
N SER A 16 -6.42 -23.91 -13.50
CA SER A 16 -5.18 -23.23 -13.13
C SER A 16 -5.50 -22.09 -12.14
N VAL A 17 -4.65 -21.89 -11.14
CA VAL A 17 -4.84 -20.82 -10.15
C VAL A 17 -5.03 -19.44 -10.80
N PRO A 18 -4.29 -19.07 -11.87
CA PRO A 18 -4.53 -17.80 -12.55
C PRO A 18 -5.93 -17.66 -13.12
N ALA A 19 -6.48 -18.72 -13.71
CA ALA A 19 -7.82 -18.68 -14.28
C ALA A 19 -8.90 -18.65 -13.19
N ALA A 20 -8.71 -19.36 -12.07
CA ALA A 20 -9.60 -19.31 -10.91
C ALA A 20 -9.58 -17.92 -10.22
N PHE A 21 -8.41 -17.27 -10.20
CA PHE A 21 -8.27 -15.92 -9.67
C PHE A 21 -8.94 -14.87 -10.57
N GLN A 22 -8.75 -14.97 -11.89
CA GLN A 22 -9.37 -14.06 -12.86
C GLN A 22 -10.89 -14.24 -12.93
N SER A 23 -11.40 -15.48 -12.87
CA SER A 23 -12.85 -15.74 -12.88
C SER A 23 -13.54 -15.18 -11.64
N GLY A 24 -12.83 -15.09 -10.51
CA GLY A 24 -13.34 -14.51 -9.28
C GLY A 24 -13.20 -12.99 -9.19
N GLN A 25 -12.72 -12.30 -10.23
CA GLN A 25 -12.63 -10.84 -10.29
C GLN A 25 -13.63 -10.27 -11.29
N THR A 26 -14.49 -9.36 -10.82
CA THR A 26 -15.41 -8.63 -11.71
C THR A 26 -15.28 -7.14 -11.47
N THR A 27 -14.95 -6.41 -12.53
CA THR A 27 -14.95 -4.94 -12.52
C THR A 27 -16.31 -4.45 -12.97
N TYR A 28 -16.95 -3.61 -12.18
CA TYR A 28 -18.24 -3.01 -12.55
C TYR A 28 -18.13 -1.49 -12.60
N ARG A 29 -18.88 -0.90 -13.52
CA ARG A 29 -19.08 0.53 -13.62
C ARG A 29 -20.57 0.81 -13.52
N VAL A 30 -20.98 1.46 -12.44
CA VAL A 30 -22.35 1.90 -12.23
C VAL A 30 -22.40 3.38 -12.58
N GLN A 31 -23.22 3.74 -13.56
CA GLN A 31 -23.64 5.14 -13.73
C GLN A 31 -24.72 5.43 -12.69
N GLY A 32 -24.43 6.36 -11.79
CA GLY A 32 -25.38 6.91 -10.85
C GLY A 32 -26.32 7.90 -11.53
N SER A 33 -27.14 8.59 -10.73
CA SER A 33 -28.12 9.54 -11.24
C SER A 33 -27.46 10.68 -12.03
N MET A 34 -28.12 11.09 -13.11
CA MET A 34 -27.77 12.33 -13.82
C MET A 34 -28.28 13.52 -13.01
N THR A 35 -27.38 14.43 -12.66
CA THR A 35 -27.74 15.72 -12.05
C THR A 35 -27.59 16.80 -13.11
N ALA A 36 -28.66 17.58 -13.31
CA ALA A 36 -28.61 18.79 -14.11
C ALA A 36 -27.90 19.88 -13.30
N VAL A 37 -26.78 20.39 -13.82
CA VAL A 37 -26.05 21.52 -13.24
C VAL A 37 -26.20 22.72 -14.19
N PRO A 38 -26.67 23.88 -13.70
CA PRO A 38 -26.75 25.08 -14.53
C PRO A 38 -25.35 25.55 -14.93
N ALA A 39 -25.15 25.87 -16.20
CA ALA A 39 -23.88 26.35 -16.76
C ALA A 39 -24.15 27.49 -17.76
N GLY A 40 -24.12 28.73 -17.25
CA GLY A 40 -24.48 29.91 -18.05
C GLY A 40 -25.96 29.87 -18.49
N ASP A 41 -26.21 30.11 -19.78
CA ASP A 41 -27.54 30.04 -20.40
C ASP A 41 -28.02 28.60 -20.70
N GLY A 42 -27.28 27.58 -20.27
CA GLY A 42 -27.57 26.18 -20.55
C GLY A 42 -27.61 25.28 -19.31
N VAL A 43 -28.08 24.05 -19.51
CA VAL A 43 -28.05 22.99 -18.50
C VAL A 43 -27.07 21.91 -18.96
N VAL A 44 -26.12 21.54 -18.11
CA VAL A 44 -25.20 20.42 -18.34
C VAL A 44 -25.63 19.26 -17.46
N HIS A 45 -25.89 18.10 -18.07
CA HIS A 45 -26.17 16.88 -17.31
C HIS A 45 -24.86 16.18 -16.94
N THR A 46 -24.56 16.10 -15.65
CA THR A 46 -23.42 15.34 -15.14
C THR A 46 -23.88 14.02 -14.56
N ALA A 47 -23.36 12.90 -15.06
CA ALA A 47 -23.59 11.59 -14.45
C ALA A 47 -22.46 11.27 -13.48
N THR A 48 -22.81 10.91 -12.24
CA THR A 48 -21.85 10.28 -11.34
C THR A 48 -21.53 8.88 -11.87
N ALA A 49 -20.25 8.50 -11.92
CA ALA A 49 -19.85 7.17 -12.36
C ALA A 49 -19.03 6.51 -11.27
N HIS A 50 -19.60 5.49 -10.62
CA HIS A 50 -18.91 4.66 -9.65
C HIS A 50 -18.24 3.50 -10.38
N ARG A 51 -16.96 3.30 -10.12
CA ARG A 51 -16.22 2.11 -10.57
C ARG A 51 -15.83 1.32 -9.33
N GLY A 52 -16.07 0.02 -9.38
CA GLY A 52 -15.72 -0.91 -8.30
C GLY A 52 -15.18 -2.22 -8.85
N VAL A 53 -14.54 -2.99 -7.97
CA VAL A 53 -14.09 -4.34 -8.25
C VAL A 53 -14.66 -5.25 -7.17
N SER A 54 -15.40 -6.27 -7.57
CA SER A 54 -15.82 -7.35 -6.68
C SER A 54 -14.83 -8.51 -6.82
N VAL A 55 -14.44 -9.09 -5.70
CA VAL A 55 -13.51 -10.23 -5.64
C VAL A 55 -14.16 -11.32 -4.80
N THR A 56 -14.25 -12.53 -5.33
CA THR A 56 -14.76 -13.68 -4.58
C THR A 56 -13.81 -14.08 -3.45
N GLY A 57 -14.33 -14.76 -2.42
CA GLY A 57 -13.50 -15.24 -1.31
C GLY A 57 -12.37 -16.18 -1.76
N THR A 58 -12.61 -16.99 -2.79
CA THR A 58 -11.59 -17.86 -3.41
C THR A 58 -10.52 -17.05 -4.14
N ALA A 59 -10.89 -16.07 -4.96
CA ALA A 59 -9.89 -15.21 -5.62
C ALA A 59 -9.09 -14.37 -4.60
N ALA A 60 -9.74 -13.85 -3.57
CA ALA A 60 -9.05 -13.16 -2.48
C ALA A 60 -8.07 -14.10 -1.76
N ALA A 61 -8.44 -15.36 -1.58
CA ALA A 61 -7.58 -16.34 -0.92
C ALA A 61 -6.37 -16.74 -1.76
N LEU A 62 -6.50 -16.73 -3.09
CA LEU A 62 -5.46 -17.07 -4.06
C LEU A 62 -4.57 -15.89 -4.47
N ASN A 63 -4.70 -14.72 -3.82
CA ASN A 63 -3.95 -13.52 -4.18
C ASN A 63 -2.43 -13.72 -3.98
N PRO A 64 -1.60 -13.58 -5.03
CA PRO A 64 -0.15 -13.74 -4.91
C PRO A 64 0.53 -12.55 -4.22
N TYR A 65 -0.14 -11.41 -4.11
CA TYR A 65 0.46 -10.16 -3.62
C TYR A 65 0.11 -9.89 -2.17
N PRO A 66 1.08 -9.50 -1.32
CA PRO A 66 0.77 -8.90 -0.03
C PRO A 66 0.16 -7.51 -0.24
N VAL A 67 -0.70 -7.08 0.69
CA VAL A 67 -1.33 -5.75 0.62
C VAL A 67 -0.26 -4.67 0.82
N VAL A 68 0.09 -3.97 -0.25
CA VAL A 68 1.01 -2.83 -0.18
C VAL A 68 0.28 -1.66 0.46
N ARG A 69 0.64 -1.33 1.70
CA ARG A 69 0.09 -0.15 2.37
C ARG A 69 0.77 1.11 1.86
N GLY A 70 -0.03 2.06 1.36
CA GLY A 70 0.43 3.37 0.92
C GLY A 70 1.26 4.09 2.00
N GLY A 71 2.37 4.71 1.57
CA GLY A 71 3.25 5.50 2.44
C GLY A 71 3.01 7.01 2.34
N GLY A 72 2.05 7.45 1.51
CA GLY A 72 1.84 8.86 1.18
C GLY A 72 1.55 9.74 2.40
N CYS A 73 0.87 9.19 3.41
CA CYS A 73 0.53 9.93 4.65
C CYS A 73 1.79 10.45 5.38
N PHE A 74 2.87 9.66 5.43
CA PHE A 74 4.10 10.10 6.10
C PHE A 74 4.81 11.21 5.32
N LEU A 75 4.80 11.14 3.99
CA LEU A 75 5.37 12.18 3.14
C LEU A 75 4.58 13.48 3.23
N THR A 76 3.25 13.39 3.20
CA THR A 76 2.37 14.57 3.33
C THR A 76 2.53 15.22 4.69
N LEU A 77 2.63 14.43 5.76
CA LEU A 77 2.77 14.96 7.11
C LEU A 77 4.16 15.56 7.35
N ALA A 78 5.22 14.96 6.80
CA ALA A 78 6.56 15.54 6.80
C ALA A 78 6.62 16.88 6.05
N LEU A 79 6.02 16.95 4.86
CA LEU A 79 5.99 18.18 4.07
C LEU A 79 5.15 19.27 4.75
N PHE A 80 4.00 18.89 5.33
CA PHE A 80 3.13 19.80 6.07
C PHE A 80 3.81 20.37 7.31
N MET A 81 4.63 19.59 8.03
CA MET A 81 5.41 20.09 9.17
C MET A 81 6.62 20.93 8.78
N LEU A 82 7.15 20.75 7.56
CA LEU A 82 8.32 21.50 7.10
C LEU A 82 8.01 22.99 6.92
N ILE A 83 6.83 23.34 6.41
CA ILE A 83 6.40 24.73 6.19
C ILE A 83 6.41 25.56 7.50
N PRO A 84 5.68 25.17 8.57
CA PRO A 84 5.68 25.94 9.82
C PRO A 84 7.04 25.92 10.51
N ALA A 85 7.85 24.86 10.36
CA ALA A 85 9.22 24.82 10.89
C ALA A 85 10.09 25.93 10.28
N PHE A 86 10.05 26.09 8.95
CA PHE A 86 10.80 27.16 8.26
C PHE A 86 10.31 28.55 8.62
N VAL A 87 8.99 28.74 8.71
CA VAL A 87 8.39 30.01 9.13
C VAL A 87 8.86 30.36 10.54
N PHE A 88 8.80 29.40 11.47
CA PHE A 88 9.21 29.63 12.87
C PHE A 88 10.70 29.95 13.00
N VAL A 89 11.57 29.27 12.25
CA VAL A 89 13.01 29.60 12.21
C VAL A 89 13.21 31.03 11.75
N SER A 90 12.55 31.45 10.66
CA SER A 90 12.69 32.79 10.09
C SER A 90 12.26 33.87 11.09
N PHE A 91 11.07 33.69 11.71
CA PHE A 91 10.59 34.59 12.75
C PHE A 91 11.50 34.61 13.98
N ALA A 92 11.97 33.45 14.44
CA ALA A 92 12.86 33.37 15.59
C ALA A 92 14.18 34.09 15.33
N THR A 93 14.76 33.96 14.14
CA THR A 93 16.00 34.66 13.77
C THR A 93 15.81 36.17 13.68
N ASP A 94 14.70 36.64 13.11
CA ASP A 94 14.39 38.07 13.00
C ASP A 94 14.20 38.69 14.39
N VAL A 95 13.40 38.05 15.26
CA VAL A 95 13.18 38.52 16.63
C VAL A 95 14.47 38.56 17.44
N LEU A 96 15.36 37.58 17.27
CA LEU A 96 16.66 37.55 17.95
C LEU A 96 17.61 38.64 17.44
N ALA A 97 17.54 38.98 16.15
CA ALA A 97 18.35 40.04 15.55
C ALA A 97 17.90 41.43 16.03
N GLU A 98 16.59 41.66 16.13
CA GLU A 98 16.02 42.94 16.57
C GLU A 98 16.13 43.15 18.09
N ASN A 99 16.09 42.08 18.89
CA ASN A 99 16.04 42.16 20.35
C ASN A 99 17.18 41.38 21.01
N PRO A 100 18.44 41.82 20.89
CA PRO A 100 19.56 41.13 21.51
C PRO A 100 19.53 41.31 23.03
N ALA A 101 19.53 40.20 23.79
CA ALA A 101 19.58 40.29 25.24
C ALA A 101 20.84 41.04 25.76
N PRO A 102 20.72 41.79 26.87
CA PRO A 102 21.76 42.71 27.34
C PRO A 102 22.96 42.00 27.99
N THR A 103 22.77 40.78 28.51
CA THR A 103 23.82 40.01 29.20
C THR A 103 24.11 38.70 28.47
N ALA A 104 25.33 38.19 28.59
CA ALA A 104 25.74 36.93 27.96
C ALA A 104 24.87 35.73 28.40
N GLY A 105 24.51 35.64 29.69
CA GLY A 105 23.62 34.60 30.21
C GLY A 105 22.19 34.68 29.65
N ALA A 106 21.65 35.89 29.49
CA ALA A 106 20.34 36.09 28.89
C ALA A 106 20.33 35.78 27.39
N ARG A 107 21.42 36.07 26.67
CA ARG A 107 21.58 35.67 25.26
C ARG A 107 21.59 34.15 25.09
N ALA A 108 22.27 33.44 25.97
CA ALA A 108 22.26 31.97 25.96
C ALA A 108 20.85 31.41 26.18
N GLY A 109 20.10 31.94 27.16
CA GLY A 109 18.71 31.54 27.41
C GLY A 109 17.78 31.84 26.22
N GLN A 110 17.93 33.00 25.58
CA GLN A 110 17.15 33.40 24.41
C GLN A 110 17.43 32.51 23.19
N LEU A 111 18.70 32.15 22.94
CA LEU A 111 19.08 31.20 21.90
C LEU A 111 18.50 29.82 22.16
N ILE A 112 18.64 29.30 23.39
CA ILE A 112 18.09 27.98 23.75
C ILE A 112 16.57 27.97 23.55
N GLY A 113 15.85 28.99 24.05
CA GLY A 113 14.40 29.12 23.89
C GLY A 113 13.96 29.18 22.43
N ALA A 114 14.67 29.96 21.60
CA ALA A 114 14.38 30.13 20.18
C ALA A 114 14.56 28.82 19.38
N TRP A 115 15.51 27.97 19.76
CA TRP A 115 15.85 26.76 19.01
C TRP A 115 15.10 25.50 19.45
N ILE A 116 14.47 25.46 20.63
CA ILE A 116 13.74 24.27 21.12
C ILE A 116 12.62 23.83 20.17
N PHE A 117 11.74 24.76 19.78
CA PHE A 117 10.62 24.48 18.89
C PHE A 117 11.02 24.06 17.46
N PRO A 118 11.90 24.80 16.75
CA PRO A 118 12.31 24.39 15.41
C PRO A 118 13.09 23.07 15.45
N PHE A 119 13.93 22.85 16.45
CA PHE A 119 14.64 21.57 16.61
C PHE A 119 13.66 20.40 16.76
N GLY A 120 12.63 20.54 17.60
CA GLY A 120 11.57 19.53 17.74
C GLY A 120 10.80 19.27 16.44
N ALA A 121 10.47 20.33 15.69
CA ALA A 121 9.79 20.21 14.42
C ALA A 121 10.65 19.49 13.37
N PHE A 122 11.94 19.84 13.24
CA PHE A 122 12.86 19.14 12.34
C PHE A 122 13.10 17.69 12.76
N ALA A 123 13.16 17.39 14.06
CA ALA A 123 13.27 16.02 14.55
C ALA A 123 12.05 15.17 14.13
N LEU A 124 10.83 15.72 14.20
CA LEU A 124 9.61 15.06 13.72
C LEU A 124 9.62 14.86 12.20
N VAL A 125 10.02 15.89 11.44
CA VAL A 125 10.19 15.78 9.97
C VAL A 125 11.17 14.66 9.63
N ALA A 126 12.33 14.61 10.30
CA ALA A 126 13.34 13.57 10.11
C ALA A 126 12.78 12.17 10.43
N LEU A 127 12.05 12.04 11.55
CA LEU A 127 11.39 10.78 11.92
C LEU A 127 10.42 10.30 10.82
N PHE A 128 9.53 11.17 10.34
CA PHE A 128 8.57 10.81 9.29
C PHE A 128 9.27 10.50 7.97
N ALA A 129 10.33 11.23 7.62
CA ALA A 129 11.15 10.94 6.45
C ALA A 129 11.82 9.56 6.55
N VAL A 130 12.38 9.20 7.71
CA VAL A 130 12.96 7.87 7.95
C VAL A 130 11.90 6.79 7.82
N LEU A 131 10.73 6.95 8.44
CA LEU A 131 9.62 5.99 8.32
C LEU A 131 9.16 5.82 6.87
N PHE A 132 9.09 6.92 6.11
CA PHE A 132 8.77 6.92 4.69
C PHE A 132 9.83 6.14 3.88
N VAL A 133 11.13 6.38 4.12
CA VAL A 133 12.22 5.67 3.44
C VAL A 133 12.22 4.18 3.78
N LEU A 134 12.03 3.81 5.05
CA LEU A 134 11.91 2.41 5.46
C LEU A 134 10.72 1.72 4.76
N ARG A 135 9.59 2.42 4.64
CA ARG A 135 8.42 1.94 3.91
C ARG A 135 8.69 1.79 2.42
N LEU A 136 9.38 2.74 1.79
CA LEU A 136 9.81 2.65 0.39
C LEU A 136 10.74 1.48 0.16
N ARG A 137 11.73 1.26 1.04
CA ARG A 137 12.64 0.12 0.95
C ARG A 137 11.90 -1.20 1.08
N ARG A 138 10.95 -1.32 2.01
CA ARG A 138 10.10 -2.51 2.15
C ARG A 138 9.24 -2.73 0.91
N ASN A 139 8.60 -1.69 0.37
CA ASN A 139 7.82 -1.77 -0.86
C ASN A 139 8.69 -2.13 -2.07
N ALA A 140 9.92 -1.62 -2.16
CA ALA A 140 10.86 -1.96 -3.21
C ALA A 140 11.30 -3.43 -3.10
N ARG A 141 11.56 -3.94 -1.90
CA ARG A 141 11.85 -5.36 -1.66
C ARG A 141 10.68 -6.24 -2.12
N ILE A 142 9.46 -5.88 -1.76
CA ILE A 142 8.25 -6.57 -2.22
C ILE A 142 8.19 -6.56 -3.76
N ARG A 143 8.39 -5.41 -4.41
CA ARG A 143 8.37 -5.31 -5.87
C ARG A 143 9.41 -6.19 -6.57
N ARG A 144 10.61 -6.33 -5.99
CA ARG A 144 11.66 -7.21 -6.52
C ARG A 144 11.30 -8.70 -6.43
N GLY A 145 10.51 -9.09 -5.43
CA GLY A 145 10.07 -10.48 -5.22
C GLY A 145 8.88 -10.92 -6.08
N ILE A 146 8.16 -9.96 -6.69
CA ILE A 146 6.96 -10.22 -7.51
C ILE A 146 7.17 -11.25 -8.61
N PRO A 147 8.24 -11.19 -9.42
CA PRO A 147 8.43 -12.13 -10.51
C PRO A 147 8.56 -13.58 -10.01
N ALA A 148 9.30 -13.80 -8.92
CA ALA A 148 9.50 -15.12 -8.34
C ALA A 148 8.21 -15.69 -7.72
N ALA A 149 7.49 -14.86 -6.96
CA ALA A 149 6.16 -15.21 -6.44
C ALA A 149 5.19 -15.58 -7.57
N LEU A 150 5.15 -14.79 -8.64
CA LEU A 150 4.28 -15.05 -9.79
C LEU A 150 4.66 -16.33 -10.54
N ALA A 151 5.95 -16.62 -10.68
CA ALA A 151 6.42 -17.85 -11.32
C ALA A 151 5.92 -19.08 -10.57
N CYS A 152 6.05 -19.11 -9.23
CA CYS A 152 5.51 -20.16 -8.38
C CYS A 152 3.98 -20.23 -8.48
N TRP A 153 3.30 -19.08 -8.34
CA TRP A 153 1.85 -19.00 -8.37
C TRP A 153 1.23 -19.51 -9.68
N ARG A 154 1.86 -19.24 -10.83
CA ARG A 154 1.39 -19.69 -12.15
C ARG A 154 1.46 -21.20 -12.35
N GLN A 155 2.30 -21.90 -11.60
CA GLN A 155 2.47 -23.35 -11.71
C GLN A 155 1.41 -24.14 -10.94
N ALA A 156 0.60 -23.47 -10.11
CA ALA A 156 -0.36 -24.10 -9.22
C ALA A 156 -1.74 -24.28 -9.87
N TRP A 157 -2.47 -25.28 -9.36
CA TRP A 157 -3.80 -25.67 -9.80
C TRP A 157 -4.77 -25.71 -8.62
N PHE A 158 -6.01 -25.32 -8.85
CA PHE A 158 -7.08 -25.28 -7.85
C PHE A 158 -8.15 -26.31 -8.21
N CYS A 159 -8.56 -27.10 -7.23
CA CYS A 159 -9.67 -28.04 -7.36
C CYS A 159 -10.93 -27.45 -6.72
N HIS A 160 -11.96 -27.21 -7.53
CA HIS A 160 -13.23 -26.66 -7.03
C HIS A 160 -13.96 -27.62 -6.09
N ARG A 161 -13.82 -28.94 -6.30
CA ARG A 161 -14.47 -29.97 -5.46
C ARG A 161 -13.90 -30.05 -4.05
N CYS A 162 -12.57 -30.04 -3.93
CA CYS A 162 -11.88 -30.16 -2.65
C CYS A 162 -11.63 -28.79 -1.98
N GLY A 163 -11.75 -27.69 -2.73
CA GLY A 163 -11.47 -26.33 -2.25
C GLY A 163 -9.99 -26.07 -1.96
N GLY A 164 -9.10 -26.86 -2.56
CA GLY A 164 -7.65 -26.83 -2.29
C GLY A 164 -6.82 -26.49 -3.52
N VAL A 165 -5.57 -26.09 -3.26
CA VAL A 165 -4.56 -25.79 -4.28
C VAL A 165 -3.50 -26.88 -4.27
N PHE A 166 -2.91 -27.20 -5.40
CA PHE A 166 -1.80 -28.15 -5.47
C PHE A 166 -0.82 -27.77 -6.59
N PHE A 167 0.40 -28.28 -6.49
CA PHE A 167 1.38 -28.24 -7.57
C PHE A 167 1.35 -29.56 -8.35
N PRO A 168 1.81 -29.60 -9.63
CA PRO A 168 1.73 -30.81 -10.47
C PRO A 168 2.39 -32.08 -9.91
N ARG A 169 3.26 -31.95 -8.89
CA ARG A 169 3.93 -33.05 -8.19
C ARG A 169 3.79 -32.97 -6.66
N GLY A 170 2.81 -32.21 -6.18
CA GLY A 170 2.62 -31.92 -4.75
C GLY A 170 1.30 -32.43 -4.20
N GLU A 171 1.17 -32.34 -2.88
CA GLU A 171 -0.08 -32.65 -2.18
C GLU A 171 -1.09 -31.50 -2.28
N LEU A 172 -2.36 -31.82 -2.01
CA LEU A 172 -3.40 -30.81 -1.87
C LEU A 172 -3.15 -30.00 -0.59
N MET A 173 -3.09 -28.68 -0.72
CA MET A 173 -2.90 -27.75 0.39
C MET A 173 -4.02 -26.71 0.45
N SER A 174 -4.20 -26.15 1.64
CA SER A 174 -5.13 -25.04 1.84
C SER A 174 -4.65 -23.78 1.10
N ALA A 175 -5.58 -22.89 0.75
CA ALA A 175 -5.23 -21.61 0.13
C ALA A 175 -4.32 -20.74 1.02
N ALA A 176 -4.41 -20.88 2.35
CA ALA A 176 -3.54 -20.17 3.29
C ALA A 176 -2.10 -20.71 3.24
N THR A 177 -1.94 -22.03 3.22
CA THR A 177 -0.62 -22.69 3.10
C THR A 177 0.02 -22.34 1.76
N PHE A 178 -0.73 -22.44 0.67
CA PHE A 178 -0.28 -22.06 -0.67
C PHE A 178 0.20 -20.61 -0.72
N ARG A 179 -0.56 -19.67 -0.12
CA ARG A 179 -0.15 -18.27 -0.05
C ARG A 179 1.16 -18.09 0.70
N GLY A 180 1.35 -18.82 1.80
CA GLY A 180 2.62 -18.85 2.53
C GLY A 180 3.79 -19.28 1.65
N GLU A 181 3.63 -20.34 0.85
CA GLU A 181 4.65 -20.81 -0.09
C GLU A 181 4.95 -19.81 -1.20
N VAL A 182 3.93 -19.24 -1.84
CA VAL A 182 4.08 -18.19 -2.86
C VAL A 182 4.82 -16.98 -2.29
N TRP A 183 4.52 -16.62 -1.05
CA TRP A 183 5.17 -15.52 -0.36
C TRP A 183 6.61 -15.82 0.07
N ARG A 184 6.92 -17.06 0.45
CA ARG A 184 8.31 -17.50 0.68
C ARG A 184 9.12 -17.44 -0.62
N ALA A 185 8.56 -17.93 -1.73
CA ALA A 185 9.19 -17.85 -3.04
C ALA A 185 9.44 -16.38 -3.47
N GLY A 186 8.54 -15.47 -3.11
CA GLY A 186 8.70 -14.03 -3.32
C GLY A 186 9.60 -13.31 -2.32
N GLY A 187 10.08 -13.98 -1.26
CA GLY A 187 10.85 -13.33 -0.19
C GLY A 187 10.03 -12.36 0.67
N TYR A 188 8.71 -12.54 0.74
CA TYR A 188 7.81 -11.75 1.60
C TYR A 188 7.62 -12.38 2.98
N ALA A 189 7.92 -13.67 3.14
CA ALA A 189 7.76 -14.38 4.40
C ALA A 189 8.76 -13.83 5.45
N GLY A 190 8.29 -12.92 6.29
CA GLY A 190 9.10 -12.21 7.29
C GLY A 190 9.28 -10.71 7.00
N ALA A 191 8.68 -10.18 5.93
CA ALA A 191 8.67 -8.75 5.64
C ALA A 191 7.67 -8.01 6.50
#